data_AF-A0AAU5WHE3-F1
#
_entry.id   AF-A0AAU5WHE3-F1
#
_cell.length_a   1.000
_cell.length_b   1.000
_cell.length_c   1.000
_cell.angle_alpha   90.00
_cell.angle_beta   90.00
_cell.angle_gamma   90.00
#
_symmetry.space_group_name_H-M   'P 1'
#
loop_
_entity.id
_entity.type
_entity.pdbx_description
1 polymer ?
#
loop_
_entity_poly.entity_id
_entity_poly.type
_entity_poly.pdbx_seq_one_letter_code
_entity_poly.pdbx_strand_id
1 'polypeptide(L)'
;MDVFSPIPELNLLKEFYDAQEDFFANGFEMYEYGDEPEDRLVSFAQANGSGSRYGIWRKDDREDLAALPVVAMGDEGGVHVIALDFREFLRLLASIPADCEPDIDWESFGLRECDEPVENKPYLAWLKETFGITPADDWKAIVYGAEAELGKEWAAWVHPIIPDAVWSPVHELNLLPNAAFDGFANGFWLLDEYGEDEGLENPELTADLAPFATNDSDTFFALWRLDDRPDLPVVALGTTAGAHVVARNVREFYQLVAALTDTEIWCDETRVGLRPCEPAAKRTMFLSWLEETFGLRPTDDPAAVIATARAELGERLATRPARG
;
A
#
# COMPACT_ATOMS: atom_id res chain seq x y z
N MET A 1 -9.13 21.80 33.91
CA MET A 1 -8.03 21.25 33.11
C MET A 1 -8.65 21.03 31.75
N ASP A 2 -8.12 21.68 30.72
CA ASP A 2 -8.63 21.47 29.37
C ASP A 2 -8.32 20.02 28.98
N VAL A 3 -9.31 19.36 28.38
CA VAL A 3 -9.18 17.96 27.96
C VAL A 3 -8.23 17.93 26.77
N PHE A 4 -7.24 17.04 26.81
CA PHE A 4 -6.18 16.97 25.79
C PHE A 4 -6.75 16.64 24.40
N SER A 5 -7.70 15.71 24.32
CA SER A 5 -8.32 15.25 23.08
C SER A 5 -9.81 14.93 23.26
N PRO A 6 -10.65 15.01 22.23
CA PRO A 6 -12.00 14.44 22.27
C PRO A 6 -12.03 12.90 22.43
N ILE A 7 -10.90 12.21 22.25
CA ILE A 7 -10.79 10.74 22.37
C ILE A 7 -10.53 10.37 23.84
N PRO A 8 -11.44 9.68 24.55
CA PRO A 8 -11.26 9.33 25.96
C PRO A 8 -10.01 8.49 26.22
N GLU A 9 -9.76 7.48 25.39
CA GLU A 9 -8.59 6.61 25.47
C GLU A 9 -7.26 7.39 25.35
N LEU A 10 -7.22 8.41 24.48
CA LEU A 10 -6.02 9.23 24.28
C LEU A 10 -5.76 10.16 25.48
N ASN A 11 -6.81 10.60 26.18
CA ASN A 11 -6.64 11.32 27.46
C ASN A 11 -6.07 10.40 28.55
N LEU A 12 -6.54 9.14 28.62
CA LEU A 12 -5.97 8.16 29.57
C LEU A 12 -4.50 7.87 29.26
N LEU A 13 -4.14 7.77 27.98
CA LEU A 13 -2.73 7.63 27.57
C LEU A 13 -1.91 8.85 27.98
N LYS A 14 -2.45 10.06 27.78
CA LYS A 14 -1.78 11.31 28.18
C LYS A 14 -1.55 11.39 29.69
N GLU A 15 -2.54 11.01 30.49
CA GLU A 15 -2.41 10.94 31.96
C GLU A 15 -1.33 9.94 32.39
N PHE A 16 -1.26 8.78 31.73
CA PHE A 16 -0.21 7.80 31.97
C PHE A 16 1.17 8.35 31.58
N TYR A 17 1.29 8.94 30.38
CA TYR A 17 2.51 9.53 29.85
C TYR A 17 3.05 10.63 30.77
N ASP A 18 2.20 11.56 31.22
CA ASP A 18 2.58 12.66 32.11
C ASP A 18 3.03 12.20 33.51
N ALA A 19 2.70 10.97 33.90
CA ALA A 19 3.12 10.38 35.15
C ALA A 19 4.45 9.62 35.06
N GLN A 20 5.00 9.41 33.85
CA GLN A 20 6.28 8.74 33.68
C GLN A 20 7.45 9.75 33.79
N GLU A 21 8.59 9.27 34.28
CA GLU A 21 9.83 10.06 34.32
C GLU A 21 10.64 9.92 33.01
N ASP A 22 10.34 8.91 32.19
CA ASP A 22 11.08 8.54 30.98
C ASP A 22 10.12 7.94 29.92
N PHE A 23 10.62 7.72 28.70
CA PHE A 23 9.87 7.11 27.61
C PHE A 23 9.50 5.66 27.93
N PHE A 24 8.27 5.26 27.59
CA PHE A 24 7.82 3.86 27.68
C PHE A 24 7.89 3.12 26.34
N ALA A 25 8.11 3.85 25.25
CA ALA A 25 8.35 3.38 23.89
C ALA A 25 9.38 4.32 23.25
N ASN A 26 10.42 3.78 22.61
CA ASN A 26 11.50 4.61 22.05
C ASN A 26 10.93 5.58 20.99
N GLY A 27 11.31 6.86 21.12
CA GLY A 27 10.91 7.93 20.21
C GLY A 27 9.42 8.35 20.27
N PHE A 28 8.62 7.72 21.15
CA PHE A 28 7.22 8.11 21.36
C PHE A 28 7.11 9.31 22.27
N GLU A 29 6.62 10.44 21.75
CA GLU A 29 6.39 11.66 22.53
C GLU A 29 4.99 12.21 22.28
N MET A 30 4.24 12.58 23.33
CA MET A 30 2.95 13.23 23.15
C MET A 30 3.10 14.76 23.12
N TYR A 31 2.63 15.39 22.04
CA TYR A 31 2.52 16.85 21.88
C TYR A 31 1.05 17.27 21.68
N GLU A 32 0.77 18.52 21.30
CA GLU A 32 -0.61 19.04 21.16
C GLU A 32 -1.45 18.24 20.15
N TYR A 33 -2.71 17.97 20.52
CA TYR A 33 -3.66 17.29 19.64
C TYR A 33 -4.15 18.22 18.53
N GLY A 34 -4.01 17.78 17.28
CA GLY A 34 -4.61 18.45 16.12
C GLY A 34 -3.74 19.50 15.42
N ASP A 35 -2.43 19.43 15.59
CA ASP A 35 -1.47 20.30 14.89
C ASP A 35 -1.12 19.71 13.50
N GLU A 36 -2.07 19.71 12.55
CA GLU A 36 -1.79 19.33 11.14
C GLU A 36 -2.58 20.15 10.10
N PRO A 37 -2.02 20.30 8.87
CA PRO A 37 -2.62 21.11 7.81
C PRO A 37 -3.76 20.43 7.02
N GLU A 38 -3.96 19.10 7.10
CA GLU A 38 -5.02 18.40 6.36
C GLU A 38 -6.26 18.07 7.21
N ASP A 39 -7.45 18.46 6.75
CA ASP A 39 -8.75 18.36 7.46
C ASP A 39 -9.15 16.97 8.00
N ARG A 40 -8.44 15.89 7.60
CA ARG A 40 -8.75 14.50 7.97
C ARG A 40 -7.60 13.72 8.61
N LEU A 41 -6.43 14.31 8.78
CA LEU A 41 -5.33 13.71 9.56
C LEU A 41 -5.13 14.54 10.81
N VAL A 42 -5.27 13.92 11.98
CA VAL A 42 -5.20 14.62 13.26
C VAL A 42 -4.08 14.00 14.07
N SER A 43 -2.92 14.65 14.06
CA SER A 43 -1.76 14.20 14.83
C SER A 43 -1.98 14.31 16.32
N PHE A 44 -1.35 13.40 17.06
CA PHE A 44 -1.43 13.37 18.52
C PHE A 44 -0.12 12.95 19.21
N ALA A 45 0.86 12.42 18.47
CA ALA A 45 2.14 11.99 19.03
C ALA A 45 3.24 11.93 17.98
N GLN A 46 4.48 12.00 18.43
CA GLN A 46 5.68 11.70 17.68
C GLN A 46 5.90 10.19 17.70
N ALA A 47 6.34 9.64 16.58
CA ALA A 47 6.58 8.21 16.41
C ALA A 47 8.02 7.82 16.69
N ASN A 48 8.99 8.67 16.34
CA ASN A 48 10.42 8.38 16.50
C ASN A 48 11.26 9.64 16.73
N GLY A 49 12.55 9.47 17.01
CA GLY A 49 13.47 10.59 17.25
C GLY A 49 13.77 11.51 16.05
N SER A 50 13.42 11.12 14.81
CA SER A 50 13.69 11.93 13.61
C SER A 50 12.61 12.99 13.34
N GLY A 51 11.37 12.74 13.80
CA GLY A 51 10.26 13.68 13.64
C GLY A 51 9.03 13.06 12.96
N SER A 52 9.03 11.75 12.72
CA SER A 52 7.84 11.04 12.25
C SER A 52 6.72 11.14 13.28
N ARG A 53 5.46 11.02 12.84
CA ARG A 53 4.27 11.34 13.65
C ARG A 53 3.21 10.25 13.58
N TYR A 54 2.39 10.14 14.63
CA TYR A 54 1.16 9.37 14.65
C TYR A 54 -0.05 10.30 14.57
N GLY A 55 -1.05 9.86 13.81
CA GLY A 55 -2.30 10.60 13.64
C GLY A 55 -3.53 9.72 13.52
N ILE A 56 -4.70 10.30 13.74
CA ILE A 56 -5.99 9.67 13.48
C ILE A 56 -6.43 10.03 12.08
N TRP A 57 -6.79 9.02 11.28
CA TRP A 57 -7.42 9.22 9.99
C TRP A 57 -8.93 9.31 10.14
N ARG A 58 -9.47 10.52 9.96
CA ARG A 58 -10.92 10.80 9.94
C ARG A 58 -11.51 10.39 8.58
N LYS A 59 -11.52 9.09 8.32
CA LYS A 59 -12.01 8.52 7.05
C LYS A 59 -13.49 8.82 6.82
N ASP A 60 -14.27 8.92 7.89
CA ASP A 60 -15.69 9.27 7.90
C ASP A 60 -16.06 10.18 9.10
N ASP A 61 -17.33 10.59 9.16
CA ASP A 61 -17.85 11.56 10.13
C ASP A 61 -18.36 10.92 11.44
N ARG A 62 -17.91 9.71 11.79
CA ARG A 62 -18.37 9.06 13.03
C ARG A 62 -18.00 9.89 14.26
N GLU A 63 -18.89 9.88 15.25
CA GLU A 63 -18.68 10.58 16.53
C GLU A 63 -17.64 9.86 17.40
N ASP A 64 -17.59 8.53 17.32
CA ASP A 64 -16.60 7.72 18.05
C ASP A 64 -15.24 7.78 17.36
N LEU A 65 -14.47 8.80 17.73
CA LEU A 65 -13.13 9.02 17.20
C LEU A 65 -12.10 7.96 17.66
N ALA A 66 -12.38 7.21 18.74
CA ALA A 66 -11.50 6.13 19.18
C ALA A 66 -11.55 4.93 18.23
N ALA A 67 -12.68 4.76 17.51
CA ALA A 67 -12.90 3.73 16.51
C ALA A 67 -12.40 4.13 15.10
N LEU A 68 -11.63 5.22 14.98
CA LEU A 68 -11.02 5.63 13.74
C LEU A 68 -9.60 5.04 13.60
N PRO A 69 -9.14 4.76 12.37
CA PRO A 69 -7.82 4.21 12.13
C PRO A 69 -6.70 5.14 12.58
N VAL A 70 -5.58 4.54 12.97
CA VAL A 70 -4.35 5.27 13.28
C VAL A 70 -3.38 5.12 12.11
N VAL A 71 -2.73 6.21 11.77
CA VAL A 71 -1.71 6.30 10.72
C VAL A 71 -0.35 6.70 11.31
N ALA A 72 0.71 6.25 10.65
CA ALA A 72 2.07 6.70 10.85
C ALA A 72 2.50 7.56 9.65
N MET A 73 3.13 8.70 9.92
CA MET A 73 3.58 9.68 8.93
C MET A 73 5.08 9.86 9.08
N GLY A 74 5.87 9.47 8.09
CA GLY A 74 7.32 9.62 8.14
C GLY A 74 7.75 11.07 7.89
N ASP A 75 8.84 11.49 8.53
CA ASP A 75 9.44 12.82 8.32
C ASP A 75 10.24 12.91 7.01
N GLU A 76 10.64 11.77 6.45
CA GLU A 76 11.20 11.65 5.10
C GLU A 76 10.14 11.37 4.03
N GLY A 77 8.87 11.25 4.44
CA GLY A 77 7.74 10.86 3.61
C GLY A 77 7.12 9.53 4.02
N GLY A 78 6.20 9.02 3.19
CA GLY A 78 5.42 7.82 3.50
C GLY A 78 4.32 8.05 4.53
N VAL A 79 3.14 7.51 4.26
CA VAL A 79 2.01 7.56 5.20
C VAL A 79 1.26 6.24 5.18
N HIS A 80 1.28 5.55 6.32
CA HIS A 80 0.83 4.17 6.45
C HIS A 80 -0.30 4.05 7.45
N VAL A 81 -1.33 3.28 7.11
CA VAL A 81 -2.36 2.87 8.09
C VAL A 81 -1.82 1.72 8.93
N ILE A 82 -1.71 1.91 10.25
CA ILE A 82 -0.97 0.99 11.14
C ILE A 82 -1.84 0.31 12.19
N ALA A 83 -3.08 0.76 12.38
CA ALA A 83 -4.06 0.15 13.28
C ALA A 83 -5.50 0.51 12.85
N LEU A 84 -6.45 -0.41 13.06
CA LEU A 84 -7.86 -0.21 12.71
C LEU A 84 -8.57 0.79 13.63
N ASP A 85 -8.10 0.87 14.88
CA ASP A 85 -8.62 1.77 15.90
C ASP A 85 -7.53 2.15 16.93
N PHE A 86 -7.88 3.08 17.83
CA PHE A 86 -6.92 3.58 18.82
C PHE A 86 -6.50 2.51 19.84
N ARG A 87 -7.34 1.51 20.15
CA ARG A 87 -6.99 0.43 21.08
C ARG A 87 -6.02 -0.55 20.45
N GLU A 88 -6.18 -0.82 19.17
CA GLU A 88 -5.23 -1.60 18.40
C GLU A 88 -3.88 -0.86 18.27
N PHE A 89 -3.88 0.47 18.15
CA PHE A 89 -2.66 1.28 18.24
C PHE A 89 -1.98 1.16 19.62
N LEU A 90 -2.72 1.23 20.73
CA LEU A 90 -2.15 0.99 22.06
C LEU A 90 -1.50 -0.41 22.15
N ARG A 91 -2.15 -1.41 21.54
CA ARG A 91 -1.60 -2.76 21.43
C ARG A 91 -0.34 -2.81 20.58
N LEU A 92 -0.28 -2.07 19.48
CA LEU A 92 0.91 -1.95 18.63
C LEU A 92 2.10 -1.40 19.43
N LEU A 93 1.94 -0.26 20.13
CA LEU A 93 2.98 0.30 20.99
C LEU A 93 3.49 -0.70 22.03
N ALA A 94 2.60 -1.56 22.57
CA ALA A 94 2.96 -2.59 23.55
C ALA A 94 3.74 -3.77 22.94
N SER A 95 3.66 -3.93 21.62
CA SER A 95 4.22 -5.06 20.88
C SER A 95 5.55 -4.71 20.21
N ILE A 96 5.92 -3.43 20.15
CA ILE A 96 7.24 -2.99 19.68
C ILE A 96 8.30 -3.41 20.71
N PRO A 97 9.42 -4.04 20.30
CA PRO A 97 10.54 -4.35 21.18
C PRO A 97 11.06 -3.10 21.90
N ALA A 98 11.43 -3.25 23.17
CA ALA A 98 11.82 -2.12 24.02
C ALA A 98 13.09 -1.40 23.52
N ASP A 99 13.91 -2.06 22.72
CA ASP A 99 15.13 -1.56 22.07
C ASP A 99 14.90 -1.17 20.60
N CYS A 100 13.65 -0.94 20.17
CA CYS A 100 13.35 -0.48 18.82
C CYS A 100 12.46 0.76 18.83
N GLU A 101 12.59 1.58 17.79
CA GLU A 101 11.65 2.65 17.44
C GLU A 101 11.07 2.43 16.04
N PRO A 102 9.93 3.07 15.72
CA PRO A 102 9.40 3.12 14.36
C PRO A 102 10.39 3.68 13.35
N ASP A 103 10.53 2.99 12.23
CA ASP A 103 11.25 3.42 11.03
C ASP A 103 10.23 3.56 9.91
N ILE A 104 9.95 4.79 9.50
CA ILE A 104 8.80 5.09 8.63
C ILE A 104 9.34 5.75 7.36
N ASP A 105 9.26 5.02 6.26
CA ASP A 105 9.69 5.48 4.94
C ASP A 105 8.54 5.42 3.93
N TRP A 106 8.83 5.74 2.67
CA TRP A 106 7.85 5.70 1.57
C TRP A 106 7.23 4.32 1.35
N GLU A 107 7.96 3.26 1.67
CA GLU A 107 7.61 1.89 1.29
C GLU A 107 6.83 1.19 2.41
N SER A 108 7.12 1.47 3.68
CA SER A 108 6.54 0.71 4.78
C SER A 108 6.64 1.38 6.16
N PHE A 109 5.86 0.83 7.09
CA PHE A 109 6.11 0.96 8.52
C PHE A 109 7.03 -0.18 9.00
N GLY A 110 8.25 0.17 9.40
CA GLY A 110 9.27 -0.73 9.92
C GLY A 110 9.66 -0.42 11.36
N LEU A 111 10.69 -1.11 11.85
CA LEU A 111 11.33 -0.84 13.12
C LEU A 111 12.86 -0.78 12.95
N ARG A 112 13.49 0.15 13.65
CA ARG A 112 14.95 0.30 13.72
C ARG A 112 15.43 0.05 15.15
N GLU A 113 16.55 -0.66 15.28
CA GLU A 113 17.20 -0.88 16.57
C GLU A 113 17.74 0.44 17.17
N CYS A 114 17.55 0.59 18.47
CA CYS A 114 18.04 1.66 19.31
C CYS A 114 19.11 1.12 20.26
N ASP A 115 20.09 1.96 20.60
CA ASP A 115 21.19 1.54 21.49
C ASP A 115 20.72 1.26 22.93
N GLU A 116 19.66 1.95 23.38
CA GLU A 116 19.16 1.88 24.75
C GLU A 116 17.70 1.39 24.80
N PRO A 117 17.41 0.29 25.52
CA PRO A 117 16.04 -0.17 25.71
C PRO A 117 15.30 0.72 26.71
N VAL A 118 14.02 0.98 26.43
CA VAL A 118 13.12 1.66 27.37
C VAL A 118 12.54 0.72 28.43
N GLU A 119 12.17 1.25 29.59
CA GLU A 119 11.46 0.49 30.62
C GLU A 119 9.95 0.49 30.34
N ASN A 120 9.49 -0.49 29.56
CA ASN A 120 8.09 -0.56 29.12
C ASN A 120 7.13 -1.30 30.09
N LYS A 121 7.61 -1.94 31.17
CA LYS A 121 6.74 -2.73 32.07
C LYS A 121 5.60 -1.93 32.71
N PRO A 122 5.80 -0.66 33.12
CA PRO A 122 4.71 0.16 33.64
C PRO A 122 3.58 0.35 32.61
N TYR A 123 3.93 0.56 31.35
CA TYR A 123 2.96 0.69 30.26
C TYR A 123 2.17 -0.60 30.03
N LEU A 124 2.87 -1.76 30.02
CA LEU A 124 2.22 -3.06 29.88
C LEU A 124 1.24 -3.36 31.03
N ALA A 125 1.59 -3.00 32.26
CA ALA A 125 0.71 -3.16 33.41
C ALA A 125 -0.52 -2.23 33.30
N TRP A 126 -0.29 -0.95 33.01
CA TRP A 126 -1.35 0.03 32.82
C TRP A 126 -2.32 -0.36 31.70
N LEU A 127 -1.82 -0.81 30.56
CA LEU A 127 -2.61 -1.22 29.41
C LEU A 127 -3.53 -2.40 29.74
N LYS A 128 -3.00 -3.39 30.47
CA LYS A 128 -3.77 -4.55 30.93
C LYS A 128 -4.82 -4.18 31.97
N GLU A 129 -4.47 -3.33 32.93
CA GLU A 129 -5.39 -2.92 34.01
C GLU A 129 -6.50 -2.00 33.51
N THR A 130 -6.18 -1.09 32.59
CA THR A 130 -7.10 -0.05 32.09
C THR A 130 -8.01 -0.59 30.98
N PHE A 131 -7.45 -1.36 30.04
CA PHE A 131 -8.16 -1.78 28.83
C PHE A 131 -8.31 -3.30 28.69
N GLY A 132 -7.65 -4.09 29.54
CA GLY A 132 -7.62 -5.56 29.37
C GLY A 132 -6.81 -6.00 28.14
N ILE A 133 -5.97 -5.13 27.60
CA ILE A 133 -5.18 -5.39 26.38
C ILE A 133 -3.81 -5.97 26.77
N THR A 134 -3.33 -6.91 25.97
CA THR A 134 -1.97 -7.46 26.07
C THR A 134 -1.25 -7.31 24.73
N PRO A 135 0.10 -7.26 24.71
CA PRO A 135 0.87 -7.27 23.47
C PRO A 135 0.45 -8.38 22.51
N ALA A 136 0.61 -8.14 21.22
CA ALA A 136 0.62 -9.20 20.22
C ALA A 136 1.96 -9.93 20.26
N ASP A 137 1.97 -11.20 19.83
CA ASP A 137 3.20 -11.97 19.68
C ASP A 137 4.10 -11.41 18.56
N ASP A 138 3.48 -10.76 17.56
CA ASP A 138 4.13 -10.09 16.44
C ASP A 138 3.42 -8.77 16.15
N TRP A 139 4.16 -7.66 16.20
CA TRP A 139 3.63 -6.32 15.91
C TRP A 139 3.18 -6.20 14.45
N LYS A 140 3.81 -6.94 13.52
CA LYS A 140 3.49 -6.91 12.09
C LYS A 140 2.07 -7.38 11.83
N ALA A 141 1.56 -8.31 12.64
CA ALA A 141 0.19 -8.80 12.51
C ALA A 141 -0.85 -7.69 12.71
N ILE A 142 -0.54 -6.66 13.50
CA ILE A 142 -1.41 -5.51 13.70
C ILE A 142 -1.38 -4.59 12.47
N VAL A 143 -0.19 -4.20 12.03
CA VAL A 143 0.00 -3.32 10.87
C VAL A 143 -0.56 -3.94 9.60
N TYR A 144 -0.16 -5.18 9.28
CA TYR A 144 -0.65 -5.89 8.10
C TYR A 144 -2.15 -6.22 8.18
N GLY A 145 -2.69 -6.38 9.38
CA GLY A 145 -4.14 -6.50 9.58
C GLY A 145 -4.87 -5.21 9.20
N ALA A 146 -4.35 -4.06 9.61
CA ALA A 146 -4.89 -2.76 9.26
C ALA A 146 -4.76 -2.47 7.75
N GLU A 147 -3.60 -2.73 7.15
CA GLU A 147 -3.38 -2.60 5.71
C GLU A 147 -4.27 -3.53 4.89
N ALA A 148 -4.47 -4.78 5.31
CA ALA A 148 -5.33 -5.71 4.59
C ALA A 148 -6.81 -5.27 4.58
N GLU A 149 -7.29 -4.71 5.69
CA GLU A 149 -8.69 -4.27 5.83
C GLU A 149 -8.92 -2.89 5.19
N LEU A 150 -7.99 -1.95 5.39
CA LEU A 150 -8.17 -0.54 5.06
C LEU A 150 -7.31 -0.06 3.90
N GLY A 151 -6.29 -0.81 3.47
CA GLY A 151 -5.29 -0.37 2.50
C GLY A 151 -5.88 0.06 1.16
N LYS A 152 -6.96 -0.58 0.69
CA LYS A 152 -7.69 -0.14 -0.51
C LYS A 152 -8.38 1.21 -0.33
N GLU A 153 -9.06 1.40 0.79
CA GLU A 153 -9.74 2.67 1.11
C GLU A 153 -8.71 3.78 1.35
N TRP A 154 -7.62 3.45 2.05
CA TRP A 154 -6.49 4.32 2.34
C TRP A 154 -5.81 4.80 1.06
N ALA A 155 -5.39 3.88 0.19
CA ALA A 155 -4.73 4.22 -1.08
C ALA A 155 -5.62 5.12 -1.95
N ALA A 156 -6.91 4.81 -2.05
CA ALA A 156 -7.87 5.62 -2.81
C ALA A 156 -8.04 7.05 -2.25
N TRP A 157 -7.92 7.21 -0.93
CA TRP A 157 -8.04 8.50 -0.26
C TRP A 157 -6.75 9.31 -0.29
N VAL A 158 -5.60 8.69 0.02
CA VAL A 158 -4.32 9.40 0.19
C VAL A 158 -3.67 9.73 -1.15
N HIS A 159 -3.75 8.84 -2.15
CA HIS A 159 -3.11 9.04 -3.45
C HIS A 159 -3.46 10.38 -4.14
N PRO A 160 -4.72 10.85 -4.20
CA PRO A 160 -5.01 12.16 -4.80
C PRO A 160 -4.53 13.37 -3.97
N ILE A 161 -4.13 13.17 -2.71
CA ILE A 161 -3.69 14.23 -1.78
C ILE A 161 -2.16 14.26 -1.69
N ILE A 162 -1.56 13.09 -1.50
CA ILE A 162 -0.12 12.85 -1.40
C ILE A 162 0.21 11.68 -2.33
N PRO A 163 0.39 11.93 -3.64
CA PRO A 163 0.65 10.87 -4.63
C PRO A 163 1.84 10.00 -4.25
N ASP A 164 2.89 10.60 -3.68
CA ASP A 164 4.11 9.89 -3.33
C ASP A 164 3.92 8.97 -2.10
N ALA A 165 2.88 9.18 -1.27
CA ALA A 165 2.65 8.39 -0.07
C ALA A 165 2.23 6.94 -0.34
N VAL A 166 1.72 6.66 -1.55
CA VAL A 166 1.44 5.31 -2.03
C VAL A 166 1.80 5.24 -3.50
N TRP A 167 2.66 4.29 -3.89
CA TRP A 167 3.17 4.22 -5.26
C TRP A 167 2.07 4.15 -6.33
N SER A 168 0.94 3.50 -6.05
CA SER A 168 -0.21 3.39 -6.94
C SER A 168 -1.54 3.57 -6.22
N PRO A 169 -2.60 4.06 -6.91
CA PRO A 169 -3.96 4.14 -6.36
C PRO A 169 -4.63 2.77 -6.20
N VAL A 170 -4.06 1.73 -6.80
CA VAL A 170 -4.48 0.33 -6.65
C VAL A 170 -3.61 -0.34 -5.60
N HIS A 171 -4.21 -0.65 -4.46
CA HIS A 171 -3.55 -1.22 -3.29
C HIS A 171 -2.76 -2.50 -3.59
N GLU A 172 -3.27 -3.38 -4.47
CA GLU A 172 -2.58 -4.61 -4.82
C GLU A 172 -1.21 -4.40 -5.48
N LEU A 173 -1.00 -3.27 -6.15
CA LEU A 173 0.30 -2.90 -6.71
C LEU A 173 1.29 -2.45 -5.62
N ASN A 174 0.80 -1.80 -4.56
CA ASN A 174 1.63 -1.35 -3.44
C ASN A 174 2.10 -2.51 -2.54
N LEU A 175 1.46 -3.68 -2.65
CA LEU A 175 1.85 -4.89 -1.91
C LEU A 175 2.94 -5.72 -2.60
N LEU A 176 3.36 -5.33 -3.81
CA LEU A 176 4.45 -6.03 -4.50
C LEU A 176 5.74 -5.83 -3.69
N PRO A 177 6.51 -6.90 -3.42
CA PRO A 177 7.73 -6.76 -2.64
C PRO A 177 8.74 -5.87 -3.39
N ASN A 178 9.42 -4.95 -2.71
CA ASN A 178 10.45 -4.07 -3.31
C ASN A 178 11.58 -4.80 -4.04
N ALA A 179 11.73 -6.13 -3.85
CA ALA A 179 12.57 -6.98 -4.69
C ALA A 179 12.10 -7.09 -6.17
N ALA A 180 11.03 -6.37 -6.56
CA ALA A 180 10.41 -6.32 -7.89
C ALA A 180 11.34 -5.89 -9.02
N PHE A 181 12.38 -5.13 -8.70
CA PHE A 181 13.29 -4.57 -9.69
C PHE A 181 14.10 -5.63 -10.46
N ASP A 182 14.18 -6.90 -9.99
CA ASP A 182 14.85 -7.99 -10.74
C ASP A 182 13.90 -9.05 -11.33
N GLY A 183 12.66 -8.72 -11.66
CA GLY A 183 11.81 -9.57 -12.50
C GLY A 183 11.12 -10.71 -11.74
N PHE A 184 9.92 -10.45 -11.22
CA PHE A 184 9.13 -11.45 -10.48
C PHE A 184 8.62 -12.59 -11.35
N ALA A 185 8.29 -12.25 -12.58
CA ALA A 185 7.78 -13.15 -13.59
C ALA A 185 8.44 -12.79 -14.92
N ASN A 186 8.27 -13.66 -15.89
CA ASN A 186 8.96 -13.62 -17.17
C ASN A 186 8.99 -12.24 -17.82
N GLY A 187 10.16 -11.59 -17.70
CA GLY A 187 10.39 -10.23 -18.17
C GLY A 187 9.56 -9.15 -17.48
N PHE A 188 8.82 -9.39 -16.40
CA PHE A 188 7.94 -8.38 -15.79
C PHE A 188 8.66 -7.54 -14.73
N TRP A 189 8.75 -6.23 -14.98
CA TRP A 189 9.38 -5.25 -14.08
C TRP A 189 8.40 -4.13 -13.76
N LEU A 190 8.38 -3.64 -12.52
CA LEU A 190 7.69 -2.39 -12.20
C LEU A 190 8.48 -1.21 -12.77
N LEU A 191 7.78 -0.14 -13.13
CA LEU A 191 8.40 1.14 -13.45
C LEU A 191 8.91 1.80 -12.16
N ASP A 192 9.92 2.64 -12.29
CA ASP A 192 10.43 3.40 -11.14
C ASP A 192 9.35 4.38 -10.64
N GLU A 193 8.66 5.06 -11.57
CA GLU A 193 7.56 5.96 -11.26
C GLU A 193 6.22 5.44 -11.82
N TYR A 194 5.17 5.46 -11.00
CA TYR A 194 3.82 5.13 -11.44
C TYR A 194 3.28 6.22 -12.37
N GLY A 195 2.77 5.80 -13.52
CA GLY A 195 2.28 6.70 -14.56
C GLY A 195 3.36 7.22 -15.49
N GLU A 196 4.62 6.82 -15.31
CA GLU A 196 5.73 7.18 -16.18
C GLU A 196 5.46 6.70 -17.62
N ASP A 197 5.48 7.62 -18.57
CA ASP A 197 5.25 7.34 -19.99
C ASP A 197 6.53 7.47 -20.84
N GLU A 198 7.70 7.57 -20.20
CA GLU A 198 8.99 7.56 -20.90
C GLU A 198 9.13 6.28 -21.73
N GLY A 199 9.23 6.44 -23.06
CA GLY A 199 9.31 5.35 -24.02
C GLY A 199 7.99 5.00 -24.74
N LEU A 200 6.86 5.60 -24.35
CA LEU A 200 5.62 5.50 -25.10
C LEU A 200 5.55 6.60 -26.18
N GLU A 201 5.56 6.20 -27.45
CA GLU A 201 5.57 7.16 -28.57
C GLU A 201 4.21 7.83 -28.85
N ASN A 202 3.18 7.56 -28.03
CA ASN A 202 1.81 8.01 -28.29
C ASN A 202 1.07 8.54 -27.05
N PRO A 203 1.19 9.85 -26.77
CA PRO A 203 0.52 10.49 -25.63
C PRO A 203 -1.02 10.54 -25.76
N GLU A 204 -1.59 10.41 -26.97
CA GLU A 204 -3.05 10.32 -27.14
C GLU A 204 -3.61 8.98 -26.63
N LEU A 205 -2.78 7.93 -26.58
CA LEU A 205 -3.18 6.64 -26.00
C LEU A 205 -3.16 6.66 -24.46
N THR A 206 -2.41 7.57 -23.82
CA THR A 206 -2.08 7.49 -22.39
C THR A 206 -2.94 8.37 -21.48
N ALA A 207 -3.79 9.26 -21.99
CA ALA A 207 -4.51 10.24 -21.15
C ALA A 207 -5.37 9.62 -20.01
N ASP A 208 -5.90 8.40 -20.20
CA ASP A 208 -6.64 7.65 -19.18
C ASP A 208 -5.92 6.36 -18.75
N LEU A 209 -4.65 6.19 -19.14
CA LEU A 209 -3.84 5.02 -18.81
C LEU A 209 -2.69 5.45 -17.91
N ALA A 210 -2.48 4.74 -16.81
CA ALA A 210 -1.34 4.95 -15.94
C ALA A 210 -0.42 3.73 -16.02
N PRO A 211 0.68 3.79 -16.79
CA PRO A 211 1.69 2.75 -16.82
C PRO A 211 2.21 2.41 -15.42
N PHE A 212 2.49 1.14 -15.16
CA PHE A 212 3.04 0.69 -13.87
C PHE A 212 4.10 -0.40 -14.04
N ALA A 213 4.17 -1.05 -15.19
CA ALA A 213 5.15 -2.09 -15.44
C ALA A 213 5.54 -2.16 -16.90
N THR A 214 6.64 -2.83 -17.20
CA THR A 214 7.10 -3.12 -18.55
C THR A 214 7.70 -4.53 -18.63
N ASN A 215 8.12 -4.93 -19.83
CA ASN A 215 8.86 -6.16 -20.02
C ASN A 215 9.91 -6.15 -21.14
N ASP A 216 10.59 -7.29 -21.30
CA ASP A 216 11.61 -7.53 -22.34
C ASP A 216 11.07 -7.46 -23.77
N SER A 217 9.75 -7.30 -23.95
CA SER A 217 9.09 -7.07 -25.23
C SER A 217 8.86 -5.60 -25.55
N ASP A 218 9.37 -4.67 -24.75
CA ASP A 218 8.97 -3.26 -24.78
C ASP A 218 7.45 -3.11 -24.68
N THR A 219 6.79 -4.04 -23.97
CA THR A 219 5.34 -3.98 -23.71
C THR A 219 5.12 -3.38 -22.34
N PHE A 220 4.49 -2.22 -22.31
CA PHE A 220 4.10 -1.56 -21.06
C PHE A 220 2.74 -2.09 -20.58
N PHE A 221 2.55 -2.18 -19.28
CA PHE A 221 1.27 -2.49 -18.65
C PHE A 221 0.77 -1.25 -17.92
N ALA A 222 -0.47 -0.87 -18.19
CA ALA A 222 -1.09 0.31 -17.64
C ALA A 222 -2.45 0.03 -17.03
N LEU A 223 -2.78 0.73 -15.95
CA LEU A 223 -4.13 0.75 -15.39
C LEU A 223 -4.99 1.70 -16.20
N TRP A 224 -6.12 1.20 -16.70
CA TRP A 224 -7.08 2.01 -17.43
C TRP A 224 -8.11 2.61 -16.48
N ARG A 225 -8.07 3.93 -16.31
CA ARG A 225 -9.05 4.73 -15.57
C ARG A 225 -10.37 4.80 -16.34
N LEU A 226 -11.12 3.71 -16.25
CA LEU A 226 -12.40 3.54 -16.93
C LEU A 226 -13.54 3.80 -15.95
N ASP A 227 -14.15 4.98 -16.03
CA ASP A 227 -15.20 5.42 -15.09
C ASP A 227 -14.68 5.45 -13.62
N ASP A 228 -15.56 5.71 -12.64
CA ASP A 228 -15.21 5.72 -11.21
C ASP A 228 -15.15 4.31 -10.60
N ARG A 229 -14.71 3.30 -11.37
CA ARG A 229 -14.71 1.91 -10.90
C ARG A 229 -13.49 1.63 -10.00
N PRO A 230 -13.66 0.86 -8.91
CA PRO A 230 -12.56 0.53 -8.01
C PRO A 230 -11.59 -0.51 -8.57
N ASP A 231 -12.01 -1.31 -9.56
CA ASP A 231 -11.23 -2.40 -10.14
C ASP A 231 -10.81 -2.04 -11.56
N LEU A 232 -9.65 -1.39 -11.70
CA LEU A 232 -9.16 -0.85 -12.96
C LEU A 232 -8.64 -1.97 -13.89
N PRO A 233 -9.09 -2.04 -15.16
CA PRO A 233 -8.56 -3.00 -16.13
C PRO A 233 -7.07 -2.76 -16.40
N VAL A 234 -6.35 -3.84 -16.71
CA VAL A 234 -4.94 -3.77 -17.13
C VAL A 234 -4.86 -3.83 -18.66
N VAL A 235 -4.17 -2.87 -19.24
CA VAL A 235 -3.95 -2.71 -20.68
C VAL A 235 -2.48 -2.95 -20.99
N ALA A 236 -2.19 -3.82 -21.96
CA ALA A 236 -0.88 -3.93 -22.57
C ALA A 236 -0.74 -2.89 -23.69
N LEU A 237 0.39 -2.19 -23.72
CA LEU A 237 0.72 -1.12 -24.65
C LEU A 237 2.00 -1.49 -25.40
N GLY A 238 1.92 -1.48 -26.73
CA GLY A 238 3.10 -1.59 -27.60
C GLY A 238 3.68 -0.21 -27.90
N THR A 239 4.97 -0.16 -28.24
CA THR A 239 5.71 1.08 -28.52
C THR A 239 5.11 1.93 -29.65
N THR A 240 4.54 1.32 -30.68
CA THR A 240 4.07 2.02 -31.90
C THR A 240 2.56 2.18 -32.04
N ALA A 241 1.82 2.23 -30.91
CA ALA A 241 0.38 2.59 -30.79
C ALA A 241 -0.65 1.44 -30.64
N GLY A 242 -0.22 0.23 -30.32
CA GLY A 242 -1.15 -0.85 -29.96
C GLY A 242 -1.58 -0.79 -28.49
N ALA A 243 -2.88 -0.90 -28.22
CA ALA A 243 -3.41 -1.00 -26.84
C ALA A 243 -4.46 -2.10 -26.73
N HIS A 244 -4.25 -3.05 -25.82
CA HIS A 244 -5.15 -4.18 -25.63
C HIS A 244 -5.38 -4.50 -24.16
N VAL A 245 -6.64 -4.63 -23.75
CA VAL A 245 -6.97 -5.10 -22.39
C VAL A 245 -6.50 -6.55 -22.23
N VAL A 246 -5.70 -6.82 -21.20
CA VAL A 246 -5.15 -8.16 -20.91
C VAL A 246 -5.73 -8.78 -19.65
N ALA A 247 -6.28 -7.97 -18.75
CA ALA A 247 -6.99 -8.41 -17.56
C ALA A 247 -8.05 -7.39 -17.13
N ARG A 248 -9.08 -7.84 -16.43
CA ARG A 248 -10.19 -7.01 -15.94
C ARG A 248 -9.81 -6.24 -14.66
N ASN A 249 -8.77 -6.68 -13.97
CA ASN A 249 -8.18 -6.04 -12.79
C ASN A 249 -6.76 -6.56 -12.50
N VAL A 250 -6.07 -5.96 -11.54
CA VAL A 250 -4.69 -6.32 -11.13
C VAL A 250 -4.59 -7.75 -10.60
N ARG A 251 -5.60 -8.23 -9.84
CA ARG A 251 -5.59 -9.61 -9.33
C ARG A 251 -5.62 -10.64 -10.45
N GLU A 252 -6.49 -10.46 -11.43
CA GLU A 252 -6.54 -11.32 -12.62
C GLU A 252 -5.24 -11.20 -13.44
N PHE A 253 -4.65 -10.01 -13.49
CA PHE A 253 -3.33 -9.81 -14.11
C PHE A 253 -2.21 -10.58 -13.37
N TYR A 254 -2.19 -10.61 -12.04
CA TYR A 254 -1.24 -11.43 -11.30
C TYR A 254 -1.41 -12.92 -11.56
N GLN A 255 -2.64 -13.42 -11.64
CA GLN A 255 -2.88 -14.83 -11.99
C GLN A 255 -2.40 -15.15 -13.41
N LEU A 256 -2.60 -14.21 -14.35
CA LEU A 256 -2.11 -14.30 -15.73
C LEU A 256 -0.58 -14.38 -15.74
N VAL A 257 0.10 -13.42 -15.12
CA VAL A 257 1.56 -13.33 -15.08
C VAL A 257 2.18 -14.53 -14.34
N ALA A 258 1.55 -15.01 -13.26
CA ALA A 258 1.99 -16.18 -12.50
C ALA A 258 1.97 -17.48 -13.32
N ALA A 259 1.08 -17.57 -14.30
CA ALA A 259 0.95 -18.73 -15.19
C ALA A 259 1.99 -18.75 -16.31
N LEU A 260 2.73 -17.66 -16.51
CA LEU A 260 3.80 -17.58 -17.49
C LEU A 260 5.07 -18.26 -16.96
N THR A 261 5.52 -19.31 -17.65
CA THR A 261 6.70 -20.12 -17.26
C THR A 261 7.90 -19.88 -18.14
N ASP A 262 7.69 -19.83 -19.44
CA ASP A 262 8.67 -19.69 -20.52
C ASP A 262 8.12 -18.80 -21.64
N THR A 263 7.07 -18.05 -21.33
CA THR A 263 6.46 -17.07 -22.22
C THR A 263 6.30 -15.73 -21.53
N GLU A 264 6.14 -14.66 -22.31
CA GLU A 264 5.81 -13.32 -21.84
C GLU A 264 4.66 -12.76 -22.68
N ILE A 265 3.96 -11.76 -22.14
CA ILE A 265 2.95 -11.01 -22.88
C ILE A 265 3.67 -10.05 -23.81
N TRP A 266 3.25 -9.97 -25.06
CA TRP A 266 3.80 -9.02 -26.01
C TRP A 266 2.67 -8.28 -26.71
N CYS A 267 2.87 -7.01 -27.03
CA CYS A 267 1.90 -6.14 -27.69
C CYS A 267 2.54 -5.42 -28.88
N ASP A 268 1.93 -5.52 -30.07
CA ASP A 268 2.20 -4.64 -31.21
C ASP A 268 0.97 -3.79 -31.56
N GLU A 269 1.07 -2.99 -32.62
CA GLU A 269 0.00 -2.13 -33.17
C GLU A 269 -1.34 -2.85 -33.39
N THR A 270 -1.31 -4.16 -33.63
CA THR A 270 -2.45 -4.91 -34.15
C THR A 270 -2.95 -5.99 -33.20
N ARG A 271 -2.09 -6.50 -32.31
CA ARG A 271 -2.43 -7.61 -31.43
C ARG A 271 -1.60 -7.65 -30.15
N VAL A 272 -2.20 -8.28 -29.15
CA VAL A 272 -1.54 -8.81 -27.96
C VAL A 272 -1.52 -10.33 -28.02
N GLY A 273 -0.45 -10.95 -27.55
CA GLY A 273 -0.32 -12.40 -27.45
C GLY A 273 0.74 -12.83 -26.45
N LEU A 274 1.11 -14.11 -26.53
CA LEU A 274 2.21 -14.70 -25.76
C LEU A 274 3.34 -15.08 -26.71
N ARG A 275 4.59 -14.84 -26.30
CA ARG A 275 5.79 -15.25 -27.05
C ARG A 275 6.79 -15.92 -26.10
N PRO A 276 7.69 -16.81 -26.60
CA PRO A 276 8.71 -17.42 -25.77
C PRO A 276 9.69 -16.38 -25.18
N CYS A 277 10.14 -16.61 -23.95
CA CYS A 277 11.15 -15.81 -23.26
C CYS A 277 11.96 -16.67 -22.28
N GLU A 278 12.96 -16.07 -21.63
CA GLU A 278 13.67 -16.74 -20.54
C GLU A 278 12.78 -16.81 -19.27
N PRO A 279 12.82 -17.92 -18.52
CA PRO A 279 12.11 -18.03 -17.24
C PRO A 279 12.65 -17.04 -16.20
N ALA A 280 11.76 -16.38 -15.46
CA ALA A 280 12.15 -15.47 -14.39
C ALA A 280 12.79 -16.22 -13.22
N ALA A 281 13.94 -15.70 -12.77
CA ALA A 281 14.70 -16.28 -11.66
C ALA A 281 13.91 -16.27 -10.33
N LYS A 282 13.04 -15.26 -10.11
CA LYS A 282 12.27 -15.08 -8.88
C LYS A 282 10.84 -15.66 -8.94
N ARG A 283 10.50 -16.43 -9.98
CA ARG A 283 9.13 -16.96 -10.18
C ARG A 283 8.58 -17.72 -8.97
N THR A 284 9.37 -18.58 -8.34
CA THR A 284 8.92 -19.34 -7.16
C THR A 284 8.56 -18.42 -5.99
N MET A 285 9.35 -17.36 -5.78
CA MET A 285 9.06 -16.36 -4.73
C MET A 285 7.77 -15.61 -5.04
N PHE A 286 7.57 -15.23 -6.30
CA PHE A 286 6.32 -14.59 -6.74
C PHE A 286 5.09 -15.47 -6.50
N LEU A 287 5.19 -16.77 -6.78
CA LEU A 287 4.09 -17.71 -6.54
C LEU A 287 3.76 -17.87 -5.05
N SER A 288 4.78 -18.00 -4.19
CA SER A 288 4.58 -18.07 -2.74
C SER A 288 3.92 -16.81 -2.21
N TRP A 289 4.44 -15.63 -2.59
CA TRP A 289 3.84 -14.35 -2.23
C TRP A 289 2.39 -14.23 -2.71
N LEU A 290 2.10 -14.61 -3.96
CA LEU A 290 0.74 -14.51 -4.52
C LEU A 290 -0.28 -15.39 -3.75
N GLU A 291 0.12 -16.60 -3.36
CA GLU A 291 -0.72 -17.51 -2.56
C GLU A 291 -0.85 -17.03 -1.11
N GLU A 292 0.23 -16.54 -0.50
CA GLU A 292 0.23 -16.07 0.89
C GLU A 292 -0.52 -14.74 1.08
N THR A 293 -0.30 -13.77 0.19
CA THR A 293 -0.87 -12.42 0.29
C THR A 293 -2.32 -12.36 -0.20
N PHE A 294 -2.65 -13.10 -1.26
CA PHE A 294 -3.98 -12.98 -1.89
C PHE A 294 -4.77 -14.29 -1.97
N GLY A 295 -4.18 -15.43 -1.60
CA GLY A 295 -4.80 -16.74 -1.83
C GLY A 295 -4.99 -17.05 -3.32
N LEU A 296 -4.23 -16.38 -4.19
CA LEU A 296 -4.37 -16.50 -5.64
C LEU A 296 -3.43 -17.57 -6.18
N ARG A 297 -3.85 -18.21 -7.27
CA ARG A 297 -3.08 -19.22 -8.00
C ARG A 297 -2.96 -18.84 -9.47
N PRO A 298 -1.91 -19.31 -10.17
CA PRO A 298 -1.80 -19.19 -11.62
C PRO A 298 -3.09 -19.64 -12.32
N THR A 299 -3.49 -18.93 -13.37
CA THR A 299 -4.54 -19.42 -14.27
C THR A 299 -4.07 -20.65 -15.05
N ASP A 300 -4.97 -21.59 -15.32
CA ASP A 300 -4.67 -22.75 -16.18
C ASP A 300 -4.60 -22.38 -17.67
N ASP A 301 -5.22 -21.25 -18.07
CA ASP A 301 -5.24 -20.78 -19.45
C ASP A 301 -5.03 -19.26 -19.54
N PRO A 302 -3.76 -18.81 -19.62
CA PRO A 302 -3.40 -17.42 -19.83
C PRO A 302 -4.07 -16.77 -21.06
N ALA A 303 -4.20 -17.51 -22.16
CA ALA A 303 -4.75 -17.00 -23.39
C ALA A 303 -6.26 -16.75 -23.27
N ALA A 304 -6.98 -17.61 -22.54
CA ALA A 304 -8.40 -17.42 -22.26
C ALA A 304 -8.67 -16.19 -21.39
N VAL A 305 -7.81 -15.89 -20.41
CA VAL A 305 -7.92 -14.68 -19.59
C VAL A 305 -7.84 -13.43 -20.47
N ILE A 306 -6.80 -13.34 -21.31
CA ILE A 306 -6.62 -12.21 -22.26
C ILE A 306 -7.82 -12.13 -23.22
N ALA A 307 -8.24 -13.25 -23.81
CA ALA A 307 -9.35 -13.28 -24.76
C ALA A 307 -10.66 -12.80 -24.12
N THR A 308 -10.93 -13.20 -22.87
CA THR A 308 -12.12 -12.80 -22.12
C THR A 308 -12.11 -11.30 -21.83
N ALA A 309 -10.99 -10.78 -21.30
CA ALA A 309 -10.85 -9.35 -21.01
C ALA A 309 -11.02 -8.49 -22.28
N ARG A 310 -10.45 -8.93 -23.41
CA ARG A 310 -10.63 -8.26 -24.71
C ARG A 310 -12.08 -8.31 -25.21
N ALA A 311 -12.75 -9.45 -25.06
CA ALA A 311 -14.14 -9.58 -25.49
C ALA A 311 -15.08 -8.65 -24.69
N GLU A 312 -14.82 -8.48 -23.39
CA GLU A 312 -15.65 -7.65 -22.51
C GLU A 312 -15.35 -6.14 -22.63
N LEU A 313 -14.07 -5.77 -22.78
CA LEU A 313 -13.61 -4.39 -22.60
C LEU A 313 -12.91 -3.80 -23.84
N GLY A 314 -12.53 -4.63 -24.80
CA GLY A 314 -11.72 -4.22 -25.95
C GLY A 314 -12.42 -3.25 -26.91
N GLU A 315 -13.72 -3.44 -27.16
CA GLU A 315 -14.49 -2.50 -27.99
C GLU A 315 -14.53 -1.11 -27.34
N ARG A 316 -14.78 -1.06 -26.03
CA ARG A 316 -14.80 0.21 -25.28
C ARG A 316 -13.45 0.93 -25.35
N LEU A 317 -12.33 0.19 -25.24
CA LEU A 317 -10.99 0.77 -25.35
C LEU A 317 -10.74 1.33 -26.76
N ALA A 318 -11.19 0.61 -27.81
CA ALA A 318 -11.01 1.00 -29.20
C ALA A 318 -11.88 2.21 -29.62
N THR A 319 -13.08 2.36 -29.05
CA THR A 319 -14.01 3.43 -29.41
C THR A 319 -13.87 4.68 -28.52
N ARG A 320 -12.84 4.76 -27.69
CA ARG A 320 -12.68 5.91 -26.77
C ARG A 320 -12.53 7.22 -27.56
N PRO A 321 -13.20 8.30 -27.17
CA PRO A 321 -12.98 9.61 -27.77
C PRO A 321 -11.55 10.06 -27.44
N ALA A 322 -10.82 10.54 -28.44
CA ALA A 322 -9.56 11.25 -28.20
C ALA A 322 -9.87 12.47 -27.33
N ARG A 323 -9.35 12.50 -26.10
CA ARG A 323 -9.39 13.69 -25.24
C ARG A 323 -8.25 14.59 -25.73
N GLY A 324 -8.62 15.66 -26.43
CA GLY A 324 -7.69 16.71 -26.88
C GLY A 324 -7.45 17.78 -25.85
#